data_AF-A0A564I1Q6-F1
#
_entry.id   AF-A0A564I1Q6-F1
#
_cell.length_a   1.000
_cell.length_b   1.000
_cell.length_c   1.000
_cell.angle_alpha   90.00
_cell.angle_beta   90.00
_cell.angle_gamma   90.00
#
_symmetry.space_group_name_H-M   'P 1'
#
loop_
_entity.id
_entity.type
_entity.pdbx_description
1 polymer ?
#
loop_
_entity_poly.entity_id
_entity_poly.type
_entity_poly.pdbx_seq_one_letter_code
_entity_poly.pdbx_strand_id
1 'polypeptide(L)'
;MKKLPLILLLTTFSTAAIASEQDNAQTCLSWGINKMAQNPESEQLKNLAITHINTERYDEKIGSQHIATQLDATLEKEGKTIGKMLCLLENDRPLYVYFSDVQ
;
A
#
# COMPACT_ATOMS: atom_id res chain seq x y z
N MET A 1 -52.67 7.24 17.04
CA MET A 1 -51.77 6.34 16.30
C MET A 1 -50.48 7.09 16.01
N LYS A 2 -49.41 6.79 16.74
CA LYS A 2 -48.13 7.52 16.70
C LYS A 2 -47.21 6.79 15.72
N LYS A 3 -47.06 7.30 14.49
CA LYS A 3 -46.12 6.74 13.51
C LYS A 3 -44.70 7.11 13.97
N LEU A 4 -43.92 6.10 14.33
CA LEU A 4 -42.50 6.23 14.64
C LEU A 4 -41.71 6.04 13.33
N PRO A 5 -41.01 7.05 12.82
CA PRO A 5 -40.08 6.86 11.71
C PRO A 5 -38.68 7.05 12.27
N LEU A 6 -38.03 5.97 12.67
CA LEU A 6 -36.58 6.00 12.82
C LEU A 6 -36.06 4.57 12.76
N ILE A 7 -35.23 4.29 11.76
CA ILE A 7 -33.91 3.67 11.91
C ILE A 7 -33.28 3.73 10.51
N LEU A 8 -32.47 4.76 10.28
CA LEU A 8 -31.43 4.74 9.25
C LEU A 8 -30.18 4.22 9.97
N LEU A 9 -29.91 2.92 9.88
CA LEU A 9 -28.74 2.31 10.49
C LEU A 9 -27.51 2.61 9.63
N LEU A 10 -26.61 3.41 10.20
CA LEU A 10 -25.32 3.85 9.66
C LEU A 10 -24.44 2.66 9.22
N THR A 11 -24.24 2.49 7.92
CA THR A 11 -23.14 1.66 7.36
C THR A 11 -21.94 2.56 7.08
N THR A 12 -21.23 3.01 8.13
CA THR A 12 -20.02 3.84 7.97
C THR A 12 -18.85 3.25 8.75
N PHE A 13 -18.45 2.02 8.45
CA PHE A 13 -17.26 1.43 9.07
C PHE A 13 -16.53 0.52 8.07
N SER A 14 -15.66 1.11 7.25
CA SER A 14 -14.57 0.40 6.54
C SER A 14 -13.54 1.34 5.90
N THR A 15 -13.82 2.65 5.75
CA THR A 15 -12.94 3.59 5.04
C THR A 15 -11.60 3.85 5.72
N ALA A 16 -11.50 3.69 7.05
CA ALA A 16 -10.27 3.99 7.78
C ALA A 16 -9.13 3.00 7.51
N ALA A 17 -9.43 1.71 7.34
CA ALA A 17 -8.42 0.69 7.07
C ALA A 17 -7.82 0.86 5.67
N ILE A 18 -8.66 1.11 4.67
CA ILE A 18 -8.25 1.32 3.27
C ILE A 18 -7.39 2.58 3.13
N ALA A 19 -7.74 3.67 3.84
CA ALA A 19 -6.93 4.89 3.85
C ALA A 19 -5.52 4.64 4.40
N SER A 20 -5.40 3.87 5.49
CA SER A 20 -4.09 3.55 6.07
C SER A 20 -3.20 2.69 5.17
N GLU A 21 -3.80 1.76 4.42
CA GLU A 21 -3.10 0.91 3.45
C GLU A 21 -2.57 1.73 2.28
N GLN A 22 -3.38 2.68 1.77
CA GLN A 22 -2.98 3.60 0.71
C GLN A 22 -1.83 4.51 1.15
N ASP A 23 -1.89 5.07 2.37
CA ASP A 23 -0.84 5.94 2.92
C ASP A 23 0.48 5.19 3.10
N ASN A 24 0.42 3.94 3.60
CA ASN A 24 1.58 3.07 3.73
C ASN A 24 2.17 2.73 2.36
N ALA A 25 1.34 2.40 1.37
CA ALA A 25 1.81 2.13 0.01
C ALA A 25 2.48 3.36 -0.62
N GLN A 26 1.91 4.55 -0.44
CA GLN A 26 2.50 5.80 -0.93
C GLN A 26 3.85 6.10 -0.27
N THR A 27 3.95 5.84 1.03
CA THR A 27 5.20 5.96 1.79
C THR A 27 6.25 4.98 1.27
N CYS A 28 5.89 3.73 1.03
CA CYS A 28 6.77 2.72 0.43
C CYS A 28 7.27 3.15 -0.96
N LEU A 29 6.37 3.61 -1.85
CA LEU A 29 6.74 4.05 -3.19
C LEU A 29 7.73 5.20 -3.14
N SER A 30 7.44 6.23 -2.34
CA SER A 30 8.34 7.40 -2.18
C SER A 30 9.70 7.00 -1.61
N TRP A 31 9.71 6.17 -0.56
CA TRP A 31 10.95 5.70 0.06
C TRP A 31 11.79 4.86 -0.92
N GLY A 32 11.17 3.94 -1.66
CA GLY A 32 11.83 3.10 -2.66
C GLY A 32 12.46 3.92 -3.78
N ILE A 33 11.72 4.89 -4.34
CA ILE A 33 12.24 5.82 -5.36
C ILE A 33 13.45 6.60 -4.83
N ASN A 34 13.38 7.11 -3.59
CA ASN A 34 14.48 7.85 -2.97
C ASN A 34 15.73 6.97 -2.77
N LYS A 35 15.56 5.69 -2.43
CA LYS A 35 16.69 4.73 -2.36
C LYS A 35 17.30 4.42 -3.72
N MET A 36 16.53 4.58 -4.79
CA MET A 36 16.96 4.42 -6.17
C MET A 36 17.34 5.73 -6.86
N ALA A 37 17.51 6.85 -6.15
CA ALA A 37 17.65 8.17 -6.77
C ALA A 37 18.79 8.32 -7.80
N GLN A 38 19.80 7.44 -7.77
CA GLN A 38 20.90 7.42 -8.75
C GLN A 38 20.69 6.37 -9.87
N ASN A 39 19.65 5.55 -9.80
CA ASN A 39 19.25 4.60 -10.83
C ASN A 39 18.28 5.30 -11.81
N PRO A 40 18.59 5.37 -13.12
CA PRO A 40 17.71 5.93 -14.14
C PRO A 40 16.29 5.33 -14.19
N GLU A 41 16.13 4.07 -13.77
CA GLU A 41 14.82 3.40 -13.69
C GLU A 41 13.89 4.06 -12.67
N SER A 42 14.42 4.77 -11.67
CA SER A 42 13.62 5.47 -10.66
C SER A 42 12.73 6.57 -11.25
N GLU A 43 13.10 7.15 -12.40
CA GLU A 43 12.26 8.14 -13.10
C GLU A 43 10.96 7.51 -13.62
N GLN A 44 11.00 6.24 -14.02
CA GLN A 44 9.83 5.53 -14.54
C GLN A 44 8.82 5.23 -13.43
N LEU A 45 9.28 5.22 -12.17
CA LEU A 45 8.46 4.97 -10.98
C LEU A 45 7.75 6.23 -10.44
N LYS A 46 8.08 7.42 -10.96
CA LYS A 46 7.47 8.67 -10.52
C LYS A 46 6.05 8.83 -11.07
N ASN A 47 5.19 9.46 -10.28
CA ASN A 47 3.79 9.80 -10.63
C ASN A 47 2.94 8.58 -11.03
N LEU A 48 3.23 7.42 -10.45
CA LEU A 48 2.42 6.22 -10.63
C LEU A 48 1.24 6.21 -9.68
N ALA A 49 0.11 5.72 -10.18
CA ALA A 49 -1.03 5.38 -9.34
C ALA A 49 -0.77 4.03 -8.66
N ILE A 50 -1.10 3.96 -7.38
CA ILE A 50 -1.06 2.72 -6.61
C ILE A 50 -2.48 2.14 -6.59
N THR A 51 -2.64 0.93 -7.09
CA THR A 51 -3.91 0.21 -7.13
C THR A 51 -3.73 -1.20 -6.55
N HIS A 52 -4.85 -1.89 -6.26
CA HIS A 52 -4.86 -3.29 -5.81
C HIS A 52 -3.85 -3.58 -4.70
N ILE A 53 -4.03 -2.94 -3.54
CA ILE A 53 -3.18 -3.12 -2.37
C ILE A 53 -3.63 -4.38 -1.62
N ASN A 54 -2.70 -5.30 -1.40
CA ASN A 54 -2.85 -6.44 -0.50
C ASN A 54 -1.89 -6.26 0.68
N THR A 55 -2.36 -6.53 1.89
CA THR A 55 -1.57 -6.34 3.11
C THR A 55 -1.65 -7.57 3.98
N GLU A 56 -0.50 -8.08 4.40
CA GLU A 56 -0.35 -9.17 5.36
C GLU A 56 0.35 -8.64 6.61
N ARG A 57 -0.19 -8.95 7.79
CA ARG A 57 0.37 -8.52 9.08
C ARG A 57 0.97 -9.72 9.81
N TYR A 58 2.11 -9.48 10.44
CA TYR A 58 2.89 -10.48 11.14
C TYR A 58 3.20 -9.97 12.54
N ASP A 59 2.78 -10.74 13.54
CA ASP A 59 3.09 -10.47 14.95
C ASP A 59 4.40 -11.16 15.39
N GLU A 60 4.85 -12.15 14.60
CA GLU A 60 6.08 -12.89 14.83
C GLU A 60 7.13 -12.56 13.76
N LYS A 61 8.37 -12.94 14.04
CA LYS A 61 9.47 -12.75 13.08
C LYS A 61 9.26 -13.60 11.83
N ILE A 62 9.60 -13.04 10.67
CA ILE A 62 9.81 -13.81 9.45
C ILE A 62 11.30 -14.12 9.33
N GLY A 63 11.68 -15.36 9.62
CA GLY A 63 13.08 -15.75 9.75
C GLY A 63 13.72 -15.11 10.98
N SER A 64 14.83 -14.37 10.80
CA SER A 64 15.51 -13.66 11.88
C SER A 64 15.06 -12.21 12.07
N GLN A 65 14.36 -11.65 11.08
CA GLN A 65 13.91 -10.26 11.03
C GLN A 65 12.43 -10.18 11.45
N HIS A 66 12.10 -9.19 12.27
CA HIS A 66 10.70 -8.82 12.45
C HIS A 66 10.27 -7.89 11.32
N ILE A 67 9.16 -8.21 10.68
CA ILE A 67 8.42 -7.28 9.85
C ILE A 67 7.01 -7.27 10.42
N ALA A 68 6.43 -6.09 10.63
CA ALA A 68 5.07 -5.99 11.11
C ALA A 68 4.06 -6.19 9.96
N THR A 69 4.45 -5.77 8.75
CA THR A 69 3.55 -5.73 7.61
C THR A 69 4.29 -6.03 6.32
N GLN A 70 3.73 -6.90 5.48
CA GLN A 70 4.04 -7.00 4.05
C GLN A 70 2.91 -6.32 3.26
N LEU A 71 3.28 -5.49 2.30
CA LEU A 71 2.35 -4.80 1.41
C LEU A 71 2.74 -5.08 -0.04
N ASP A 72 1.80 -5.63 -0.80
CA ASP A 72 1.91 -5.83 -2.23
C ASP A 72 0.95 -4.85 -2.93
N ALA A 73 1.43 -4.12 -3.94
CA ALA A 73 0.59 -3.20 -4.69
C ALA A 73 0.88 -3.23 -6.19
N THR A 74 -0.14 -2.91 -6.97
CA THR A 74 -0.03 -2.72 -8.42
C THR A 74 0.31 -1.26 -8.70
N LEU A 75 1.24 -1.04 -9.61
CA LEU A 75 1.63 0.28 -10.07
C LEU A 75 1.09 0.53 -11.48
N GLU A 76 0.40 1.64 -11.65
CA GLU A 76 -0.22 2.02 -12.91
C GLU A 76 0.21 3.39 -13.40
N LYS A 77 0.29 3.54 -14.73
CA LYS A 77 0.47 4.81 -15.42
C LYS A 77 -0.64 4.95 -16.45
N GLU A 78 -1.43 6.02 -16.32
CA GLU A 78 -2.54 6.29 -17.25
C GLU A 78 -3.50 5.10 -17.42
N GLY A 79 -3.78 4.39 -16.32
CA GLY A 79 -4.66 3.21 -16.29
C GLY A 79 -4.04 1.93 -16.88
N LYS A 80 -2.75 1.93 -17.21
CA LYS A 80 -2.00 0.73 -17.63
C LYS A 80 -1.11 0.26 -16.49
N THR A 81 -1.16 -1.02 -16.17
CA THR A 81 -0.21 -1.64 -15.24
C THR A 81 1.19 -1.58 -15.83
N ILE A 82 2.13 -1.02 -15.08
CA ILE A 82 3.55 -0.94 -15.46
C ILE A 82 4.42 -1.83 -14.58
N GLY A 83 3.93 -2.20 -13.39
CA GLY A 83 4.66 -3.10 -12.51
C GLY A 83 3.94 -3.39 -11.21
N LYS A 84 4.66 -4.04 -10.30
CA LYS A 84 4.24 -4.32 -8.93
C LYS A 84 5.29 -3.85 -7.94
N MET A 85 4.83 -3.51 -6.74
CA MET A 85 5.65 -3.14 -5.61
C MET A 85 5.42 -4.13 -4.47
N LEU A 86 6.51 -4.69 -3.94
CA LEU A 86 6.54 -5.37 -2.65
C LEU A 86 7.21 -4.44 -1.64
N CYS A 87 6.57 -4.21 -0.51
CA CYS A 87 7.10 -3.43 0.59
C CYS A 87 7.04 -4.21 1.91
N LEU A 88 8.14 -4.25 2.64
CA LEU A 88 8.21 -4.80 3.98
C LEU A 88 8.32 -3.63 4.97
N LEU A 89 7.41 -3.55 5.93
CA LEU A 89 7.35 -2.50 6.94
C LEU A 89 7.55 -3.05 8.35
N GLU A 90 8.18 -2.25 9.19
CA GLU A 90 8.26 -2.43 10.64
C GLU A 90 7.58 -1.25 11.32
N ASN A 91 6.37 -1.46 11.86
CA ASN A 91 5.52 -0.41 12.44
C ASN A 91 5.39 0.79 11.49
N ASP A 92 4.84 0.53 10.29
CA ASP A 92 4.60 1.51 9.21
C ASP A 92 5.85 2.18 8.63
N ARG A 93 7.06 1.77 9.05
CA ARG A 93 8.31 2.25 8.46
C ARG A 93 8.83 1.27 7.40
N PRO A 94 9.06 1.69 6.15
CA PRO A 94 9.66 0.83 5.14
C PRO A 94 11.04 0.33 5.57
N LEU A 95 11.23 -0.99 5.54
CA LEU A 95 12.52 -1.66 5.71
C LEU A 95 13.12 -2.05 4.36
N TYR A 96 12.27 -2.49 3.43
CA TYR A 96 12.66 -2.96 2.11
C TYR A 96 11.54 -2.68 1.12
N VAL A 97 11.91 -2.27 -0.09
CA VAL A 97 10.98 -2.08 -1.21
C VAL A 97 11.62 -2.70 -2.44
N TYR A 98 10.83 -3.50 -3.16
CA TYR A 98 11.20 -4.10 -4.42
C TYR A 98 10.17 -3.73 -5.49
N PHE A 99 10.66 -3.36 -6.66
CA PHE A 99 9.84 -3.07 -7.83
C PHE A 99 10.08 -4.16 -8.88
N SER A 100 9.00 -4.61 -9.51
CA SER A 100 9.05 -5.57 -10.61
C SER A 100 8.19 -5.08 -11.76
N ASP A 101 8.65 -5.28 -12.98
CA ASP A 101 7.88 -4.95 -14.19
C ASP A 101 6.78 -5.99 -14.44
N VAL A 102 5.83 -5.64 -15.31
CA VAL A 102 4.86 -6.63 -15.83
C VAL A 102 5.60 -7.61 -16.74
N GLN A 103 5.56 -8.89 -16.40
CA GLN A 103 6.02 -9.98 -17.28
C GLN A 103 5.10 -10.17 -18.48
#